data_AF-A0A7S4KUU0-F1
#
_entry.id   AF-A0A7S4KUU0-F1
#
_cell.length_a   1.000
_cell.length_b   1.000
_cell.length_c   1.000
_cell.angle_alpha   90.00
_cell.angle_beta   90.00
_cell.angle_gamma   90.00
#
_symmetry.space_group_name_H-M   'P 1'
#
loop_
_entity.id
_entity.type
_entity.pdbx_description
1 polymer ?
#
loop_
_entity_poly.entity_id
_entity_poly.type
_entity_poly.pdbx_seq_one_letter_code
_entity_poly.pdbx_strand_id
1 'polypeptide(L)'
;GGNLNQSQEKSRKRKRKTIMNKMRAPKRLKNYYLMSYYATSASTLMFFLALQLSKRSSDMIWYAVLGLTDQYLHNRIDQRTYYMEMDRFRNEVNLLKAAGEDEDSPDLPQS
;
A
#
# COMPACT_ATOMS: atom_id res chain seq x y z
N GLY A 1 0.37 20.02 53.63
CA GLY A 1 0.60 20.65 52.31
C GLY A 1 0.63 19.67 51.13
N GLY A 2 1.45 18.62 51.17
CA GLY A 2 1.75 17.80 49.96
C GLY A 2 0.65 16.89 49.40
N ASN A 3 -0.25 16.35 50.23
CA ASN A 3 -1.27 15.37 49.78
C ASN A 3 -2.40 15.98 48.94
N LEU A 4 -2.77 17.23 49.20
CA LEU A 4 -3.81 17.93 48.42
C LEU A 4 -3.35 18.22 47.00
N ASN A 5 -2.08 18.62 46.81
CA ASN A 5 -1.51 18.87 45.48
C ASN A 5 -1.43 17.59 44.64
N GLN A 6 -1.02 16.46 45.22
CA GLN A 6 -0.96 15.19 44.51
C GLN A 6 -2.35 14.68 44.10
N SER A 7 -3.37 14.87 44.95
CA SER A 7 -4.75 14.51 44.64
C SER A 7 -5.33 15.38 43.52
N GLN A 8 -5.09 16.70 43.58
CA GLN A 8 -5.52 17.62 42.53
C GLN A 8 -4.81 17.34 41.19
N GLU A 9 -3.52 17.00 41.20
CA GLU A 9 -2.79 16.68 39.98
C GLU A 9 -3.29 15.38 39.33
N LYS A 10 -3.58 14.34 40.14
CA LYS A 10 -4.21 13.10 39.65
C LYS A 10 -5.59 13.35 39.05
N SER A 11 -6.40 14.21 39.67
CA SER A 11 -7.71 14.64 39.15
C SER A 11 -7.59 15.36 37.80
N ARG A 12 -6.64 16.30 37.67
CA ARG A 12 -6.37 17.03 36.42
C ARG A 12 -5.87 16.10 35.31
N LYS A 13 -5.01 15.12 35.63
CA LYS A 13 -4.54 14.10 34.68
C LYS A 13 -5.68 13.21 34.18
N ARG A 14 -6.59 12.78 35.07
CA ARG A 14 -7.79 12.00 34.70
C ARG A 14 -8.72 12.80 33.79
N LYS A 15 -9.04 14.06 34.14
CA LYS A 15 -9.86 14.94 33.29
C LYS A 15 -9.24 15.13 31.90
N ARG A 16 -7.93 15.38 31.82
CA ARG A 16 -7.21 15.47 30.53
C ARG A 16 -7.35 14.20 29.69
N LYS A 17 -7.19 13.02 30.30
CA LYS A 17 -7.33 11.73 29.59
C LYS A 17 -8.76 11.51 29.08
N THR A 18 -9.78 11.86 29.87
CA THR A 18 -11.19 11.76 29.45
C THR A 18 -11.53 12.70 28.30
N ILE A 19 -11.05 13.95 28.35
CA ILE A 19 -11.24 14.92 27.25
C ILE A 19 -10.53 14.43 25.98
N MET A 20 -9.29 13.94 26.12
CA MET A 20 -8.53 13.42 24.98
C MET A 20 -9.21 12.20 24.33
N ASN A 21 -9.76 11.28 25.14
CA ASN A 21 -10.52 10.14 24.64
C ASN A 21 -11.82 10.59 23.95
N LYS A 22 -12.54 11.57 24.51
CA LYS A 22 -13.73 12.16 23.89
C LYS A 22 -13.42 12.91 22.57
N MET A 23 -12.21 13.43 22.40
CA MET A 23 -11.77 14.05 21.14
C MET A 23 -11.29 13.03 20.10
N ARG A 24 -10.79 11.86 20.53
CA ARG A 24 -10.34 10.77 19.64
C ARG A 24 -11.50 9.98 19.02
N ALA A 25 -12.57 9.77 19.79
CA ALA A 25 -13.78 9.08 19.33
C ALA A 25 -14.40 9.70 18.05
N PRO A 26 -14.65 11.03 17.97
CA PRO A 26 -15.21 11.65 16.77
C PRO A 26 -14.23 11.66 15.61
N LYS A 27 -12.91 11.71 15.84
CA LYS A 27 -11.92 11.60 14.75
C LYS A 27 -11.98 10.22 14.08
N ARG A 28 -12.10 9.15 14.86
CA ARG A 28 -12.25 7.78 14.33
C ARG A 28 -13.57 7.60 13.59
N LEU A 29 -14.65 8.12 14.18
CA LEU A 29 -15.98 8.07 13.58
C LEU A 29 -16.04 8.87 12.27
N LYS A 30 -15.39 10.04 12.25
CA LYS A 30 -15.22 10.87 11.07
C LYS A 30 -14.48 10.11 9.96
N ASN A 31 -13.37 9.45 10.27
CA ASN A 31 -12.66 8.66 9.26
C ASN A 31 -13.52 7.51 8.73
N TYR A 32 -14.33 6.87 9.58
CA TYR A 32 -15.21 5.78 9.18
C TYR A 32 -16.35 6.23 8.25
N TYR A 33 -16.99 7.38 8.52
CA TYR A 33 -18.14 7.85 7.74
C TYR A 33 -17.83 8.87 6.64
N LEU A 34 -16.72 9.62 6.74
CA LEU A 34 -16.43 10.74 5.83
C LEU A 34 -15.32 10.44 4.83
N MET A 35 -14.52 9.38 5.01
CA MET A 35 -13.38 9.12 4.13
C MET A 35 -13.15 7.62 3.92
N SER A 36 -13.62 7.11 2.79
CA SER A 36 -13.16 5.82 2.27
C SER A 36 -11.88 6.07 1.48
N TYR A 37 -10.73 5.64 2.01
CA TYR A 37 -9.46 5.67 1.27
C TYR A 37 -9.28 4.32 0.58
N TYR A 38 -9.11 4.33 -0.74
CA TYR A 38 -8.73 3.12 -1.46
C TYR A 38 -7.22 2.93 -1.35
N ALA A 39 -6.82 1.79 -0.82
CA ALA A 39 -5.43 1.37 -0.80
C ALA A 39 -5.00 0.85 -2.18
N THR A 40 -3.73 0.43 -2.28
CA THR A 40 -3.22 -0.30 -3.45
C THR A 40 -4.12 -1.46 -3.85
N SER A 41 -4.19 -1.75 -5.15
CA SER A 41 -5.06 -2.81 -5.66
C SER A 41 -4.72 -4.17 -5.05
N ALA A 42 -5.74 -5.03 -4.88
CA ALA A 42 -5.53 -6.37 -4.33
C ALA A 42 -4.60 -7.21 -5.21
N SER A 43 -4.64 -7.03 -6.54
CA SER A 43 -3.74 -7.71 -7.46
C SER A 43 -2.30 -7.20 -7.34
N THR A 44 -2.09 -5.90 -7.14
CA THR A 44 -0.76 -5.32 -6.83
C THR A 44 -0.18 -5.94 -5.54
N LEU A 45 -1.01 -6.11 -4.50
CA LEU A 45 -0.62 -6.78 -3.26
C LEU A 45 -0.22 -8.24 -3.47
N MET A 46 -0.99 -9.00 -4.26
CA MET A 46 -0.67 -10.39 -4.60
C MET A 46 0.62 -10.49 -5.42
N PHE A 47 0.88 -9.55 -6.31
CA PHE A 47 2.13 -9.49 -7.05
C PHE A 47 3.34 -9.21 -6.13
N PHE A 48 3.22 -8.28 -5.17
CA PHE A 48 4.29 -8.06 -4.18
C PHE A 48 4.54 -9.28 -3.29
N LEU A 49 3.49 -10.02 -2.94
CA LEU A 49 3.64 -11.29 -2.24
C LEU A 49 4.39 -12.31 -3.10
N ALA A 50 4.04 -12.44 -4.38
CA ALA A 50 4.72 -13.35 -5.31
C ALA A 50 6.19 -12.96 -5.53
N LEU A 51 6.50 -11.67 -5.57
CA LEU A 51 7.87 -11.15 -5.60
C LEU A 51 8.67 -11.58 -4.37
N GLN A 52 8.09 -11.45 -3.17
CA GLN A 52 8.75 -11.89 -1.93
C GLN A 52 8.99 -13.39 -1.88
N LEU A 53 8.15 -14.17 -2.57
CA LEU A 53 8.27 -15.62 -2.67
C LEU A 53 9.16 -16.07 -3.85
N SER A 54 9.74 -15.15 -4.63
CA SER A 54 10.47 -15.44 -5.87
C SER A 54 9.66 -16.28 -6.88
N LYS A 55 8.33 -16.13 -6.87
CA LYS A 55 7.38 -16.83 -7.77
C LYS A 55 6.75 -15.90 -8.80
N ARG A 56 7.42 -14.79 -9.16
CA ARG A 56 6.84 -13.86 -10.13
C ARG A 56 6.78 -14.49 -11.52
N SER A 57 5.67 -14.25 -12.22
CA SER A 57 5.48 -14.63 -13.62
C SER A 57 4.98 -13.43 -14.43
N SER A 58 5.08 -13.51 -15.76
CA SER A 58 4.54 -12.50 -16.69
C SER A 58 3.05 -12.26 -16.43
N ASP A 59 2.28 -13.33 -16.25
CA ASP A 59 0.83 -13.25 -15.99
C ASP A 59 0.50 -12.50 -14.70
N MET A 60 1.32 -12.65 -13.65
CA MET A 60 1.10 -11.95 -12.39
C MET A 60 1.28 -10.44 -12.52
N ILE A 61 2.24 -9.99 -13.35
CA ILE A 61 2.40 -8.56 -13.66
C ILE A 61 1.18 -8.07 -14.44
N TRP A 62 0.71 -8.85 -15.42
CA TRP A 62 -0.48 -8.50 -16.19
C TRP A 62 -1.73 -8.33 -15.32
N TYR A 63 -1.98 -9.26 -14.39
CA TYR A 63 -3.09 -9.14 -13.43
C TYR A 63 -2.94 -7.94 -12.49
N ALA A 64 -1.71 -7.59 -12.11
CA ALA A 64 -1.44 -6.40 -11.32
C ALA A 64 -1.77 -5.10 -12.09
N VAL A 65 -1.41 -5.04 -13.38
CA VAL A 65 -1.76 -3.92 -14.28
C VAL A 65 -3.27 -3.80 -14.44
N LEU A 66 -3.99 -4.91 -14.67
CA LEU A 66 -5.45 -4.92 -14.80
C LEU A 66 -6.17 -4.43 -13.54
N GLY A 67 -5.73 -4.85 -12.35
CA GLY A 67 -6.34 -4.37 -11.11
C GLY A 67 -6.00 -2.91 -10.80
N LEU A 68 -4.83 -2.43 -11.22
CA LEU A 68 -4.48 -1.00 -11.11
C LEU A 68 -5.33 -0.14 -12.05
N THR A 69 -5.54 -0.57 -13.30
CA THR A 69 -6.39 0.16 -14.25
C THR A 69 -7.86 0.13 -13.84
N ASP A 70 -8.35 -0.97 -13.26
CA ASP A 70 -9.69 -1.04 -12.66
C ASP A 70 -9.88 0.03 -11.56
N GLN A 71 -8.90 0.17 -10.67
CA GLN A 71 -8.94 1.21 -9.64
C GLN A 71 -8.91 2.62 -10.23
N TYR A 72 -8.12 2.85 -11.27
CA TYR A 72 -8.05 4.14 -11.94
C TYR A 72 -9.38 4.49 -12.64
N LEU A 73 -9.96 3.54 -13.36
CA LEU A 73 -11.23 3.74 -14.09
C LEU A 73 -12.40 4.05 -13.14
N HIS A 74 -12.41 3.44 -11.96
CA HIS A 74 -13.42 3.68 -10.93
C HIS A 74 -13.13 4.93 -10.07
N ASN A 75 -12.18 5.79 -10.45
CA ASN A 75 -11.74 6.97 -9.69
C ASN A 75 -11.39 6.65 -8.22
N ARG A 76 -10.90 5.42 -7.96
CA ARG A 76 -10.50 4.99 -6.63
C ARG A 76 -9.10 5.49 -6.28
N ILE A 77 -8.26 5.72 -7.29
CA ILE A 77 -6.92 6.28 -7.16
C ILE A 77 -6.76 7.52 -8.04
N ASP A 78 -5.87 8.42 -7.62
CA ASP A 78 -5.53 9.61 -8.39
C ASP A 78 -4.53 9.27 -9.52
N GLN A 79 -4.50 10.09 -10.56
CA GLN A 79 -3.63 9.95 -11.72
C GLN A 79 -2.15 9.88 -11.32
N ARG A 80 -1.74 10.63 -10.28
CA ARG A 80 -0.39 10.57 -9.74
C ARG A 80 -0.03 9.18 -9.21
N THR A 81 -0.93 8.58 -8.44
CA THR A 81 -0.74 7.24 -7.88
C THR A 81 -0.69 6.19 -8.99
N TYR A 82 -1.56 6.32 -9.98
CA TYR A 82 -1.57 5.44 -11.15
C TYR A 82 -0.22 5.45 -11.88
N TYR A 83 0.33 6.62 -12.22
CA TYR A 83 1.61 6.70 -12.92
C TYR A 83 2.79 6.16 -12.09
N MET A 84 2.80 6.42 -10.78
CA MET A 84 3.85 5.91 -9.90
C MET A 84 3.87 4.38 -9.85
N GLU A 85 2.70 3.74 -9.75
CA GLU A 85 2.60 2.27 -9.75
C GLU A 85 2.86 1.68 -11.15
N MET A 86 2.45 2.36 -12.21
CA MET A 86 2.74 1.95 -13.58
C MET A 86 4.25 1.92 -13.87
N ASP A 87 5.00 2.91 -13.38
CA ASP A 87 6.45 2.97 -13.54
C ASP A 87 7.14 1.81 -12.80
N ARG A 88 6.63 1.41 -11.63
CA ARG A 88 7.09 0.19 -10.93
C ARG A 88 6.86 -1.06 -11.79
N PHE A 89 5.68 -1.24 -12.36
CA PHE A 89 5.40 -2.40 -13.22
C PHE A 89 6.26 -2.40 -14.48
N ARG A 90 6.52 -1.24 -15.08
CA ARG A 90 7.44 -1.12 -16.21
C ARG A 90 8.84 -1.63 -15.87
N ASN A 91 9.36 -1.25 -14.70
CA ASN A 91 10.65 -1.73 -14.23
C ASN A 91 10.63 -3.25 -14.05
N GLU A 92 9.58 -3.80 -13.41
CA GLU A 92 9.44 -5.24 -13.21
C GLU A 92 9.40 -6.04 -14.52
N VAL A 93 8.70 -5.54 -15.54
CA VAL A 93 8.71 -6.17 -16.88
C VAL A 93 10.12 -6.17 -17.48
N ASN A 94 10.86 -5.06 -17.38
CA ASN A 94 12.23 -5.00 -17.89
C ASN A 94 13.14 -5.99 -17.16
N LEU A 95 13.02 -6.08 -15.83
CA LEU A 95 13.72 -7.08 -15.03
C LEU A 95 13.35 -8.51 -15.45
N LEU A 96 12.09 -8.77 -15.83
CA LEU A 96 11.65 -10.11 -16.23
C LEU A 96 12.20 -10.49 -17.60
N LYS A 97 12.22 -9.53 -18.53
CA LYS A 97 12.85 -9.70 -19.85
C LYS A 97 14.34 -9.98 -19.73
N ALA A 98 15.05 -9.17 -18.96
CA ALA A 98 16.48 -9.36 -18.73
C ALA A 98 16.81 -10.72 -18.11
N ALA A 99 15.92 -11.28 -17.28
CA ALA A 99 16.10 -12.61 -16.70
C ALA A 99 15.75 -13.76 -17.67
N GLY A 100 14.98 -13.51 -18.72
CA GLY A 100 14.62 -14.50 -19.75
C GLY A 100 15.51 -14.45 -21.00
N GLU A 101 16.16 -13.32 -21.26
CA GLU A 101 17.08 -13.14 -22.40
C GLU A 101 18.35 -14.02 -22.31
N ASP A 102 18.63 -14.62 -21.15
CA ASP A 102 19.74 -15.56 -20.97
C ASP A 102 19.45 -16.98 -21.53
N GLU A 103 18.19 -17.35 -21.80
CA GLU A 103 17.81 -18.69 -22.30
C GLU A 103 17.54 -18.74 -23.82
N ASP A 104 17.28 -17.62 -24.48
CA ASP A 104 16.89 -17.55 -25.91
C ASP A 104 18.07 -17.25 -26.87
N SER A 105 19.33 -17.45 -26.44
CA SER A 105 20.46 -17.39 -27.38
C SER A 105 20.37 -18.56 -28.38
N PRO A 106 20.19 -18.28 -29.69
CA PRO A 106 20.22 -19.34 -30.67
C PRO A 106 21.66 -19.84 -30.79
N ASP A 107 21.86 -21.13 -30.49
CA ASP A 107 23.09 -21.85 -30.81
C ASP A 107 23.47 -21.56 -32.27
N LEU A 108 24.50 -20.73 -32.46
CA LEU A 108 25.06 -20.46 -33.78
C LEU A 108 25.69 -21.76 -34.28
N PRO A 109 25.26 -22.31 -35.44
CA PRO A 109 25.97 -23.42 -36.05
C PRO A 109 27.37 -22.93 -36.47
N GLN A 110 28.41 -23.47 -35.82
CA GLN A 110 29.78 -23.27 -36.26
C GLN A 110 29.92 -23.92 -37.65
N SER A 111 30.16 -23.08 -38.64
CA SER A 111 30.49 -23.49 -40.01
C SER A 111 32.00 -23.67 -40.16
#